data_AF-A0A2P4S3S8-F1
#
_entry.id   AF-A0A2P4S3S8-F1
#
_cell.length_a   1.000
_cell.length_b   1.000
_cell.length_c   1.000
_cell.angle_alpha   90.00
_cell.angle_beta   90.00
_cell.angle_gamma   90.00
#
_symmetry.space_group_name_H-M   'P 1'
#
loop_
_entity.id
_entity.type
_entity.pdbx_description
1 polymer ?
#
loop_
_entity_poly.entity_id
_entity_poly.type
_entity_poly.pdbx_seq_one_letter_code
_entity_poly.pdbx_strand_id
1 'polypeptide(L)'
;MDDKALLVEVQLLESKTYHALSNLPKARAALTSARTTANAIYCPPKLQAALDMQSGIIHAAEEKDWKTAYSYFYEAFEGYDSIDNPKAITALKYMLLCKIMLNAPEDVQALVSGKLALRYAGRQTEALKCVAQASKNRSLADFEKALTDYKVELRDDPIINTHLAKLYDNLLEQNLIRVIEPFSRVQ
;
A
#
# COMPACT_ATOMS: atom_id res chain seq x y z
N MET A 1 -7.75 33.06 -1.22
CA MET A 1 -7.58 31.74 -0.54
C MET A 1 -7.55 30.60 -1.55
N ASP A 2 -8.34 30.66 -2.63
CA ASP A 2 -8.39 29.61 -3.67
C ASP A 2 -7.07 29.30 -4.39
N ASP A 3 -6.22 30.29 -4.67
CA ASP A 3 -4.95 30.07 -5.40
C ASP A 3 -4.01 29.07 -4.72
N LYS A 4 -4.00 29.04 -3.38
CA LYS A 4 -3.12 28.14 -2.63
C LYS A 4 -3.63 26.70 -2.62
N ALA A 5 -4.94 26.49 -2.59
CA ALA A 5 -5.52 25.14 -2.68
C ALA A 5 -5.26 24.54 -4.07
N LEU A 6 -5.43 25.35 -5.12
CA LEU A 6 -5.09 24.95 -6.49
C LEU A 6 -3.60 24.62 -6.63
N LEU A 7 -2.71 25.41 -6.01
CA LEU A 7 -1.28 25.14 -6.01
C LEU A 7 -0.95 23.78 -5.37
N VAL A 8 -1.58 23.43 -4.25
CA VAL A 8 -1.39 22.11 -3.60
C VAL A 8 -1.83 20.98 -4.54
N GLU A 9 -2.94 21.13 -5.25
CA GLU A 9 -3.41 20.13 -6.21
C GLU A 9 -2.42 19.94 -7.37
N VAL A 10 -1.87 21.03 -7.90
CA VAL A 10 -0.85 20.99 -8.97
C VAL A 10 0.42 20.31 -8.47
N GLN A 11 0.92 20.68 -7.29
CA GLN A 11 2.13 20.08 -6.70
C GLN A 11 1.93 18.58 -6.38
N LEU A 12 0.73 18.20 -5.93
CA LEU A 12 0.38 16.79 -5.71
C LEU A 12 0.33 16.01 -7.04
N LEU A 13 -0.21 16.61 -8.11
CA LEU A 13 -0.22 15.99 -9.43
C LEU A 13 1.19 15.85 -10.01
N GLU A 14 2.03 16.86 -9.80
CA GLU A 14 3.45 16.82 -10.14
C GLU A 14 4.17 15.67 -9.42
N SER A 15 3.94 15.51 -8.11
CA SER A 15 4.49 14.39 -7.33
C SER A 15 4.07 13.03 -7.91
N LYS A 16 2.78 12.86 -8.25
CA LYS A 16 2.26 11.63 -8.88
C LYS A 16 2.88 11.36 -10.24
N THR A 17 3.06 12.39 -11.04
CA THR A 17 3.66 12.29 -12.38
C THR A 17 5.12 11.87 -12.28
N TYR A 18 5.90 12.49 -11.39
CA TYR A 18 7.27 12.07 -11.15
C TYR A 18 7.37 10.64 -10.61
N HIS A 19 6.45 10.23 -9.73
CA HIS A 19 6.39 8.85 -9.26
C HIS A 19 6.11 7.87 -10.40
N ALA A 20 5.16 8.18 -11.29
CA ALA A 20 4.86 7.37 -12.46
C ALA A 20 6.07 7.25 -13.43
N LEU A 21 6.89 8.31 -13.52
CA LEU A 21 8.14 8.32 -14.27
C LEU A 21 9.32 7.67 -13.50
N SER A 22 9.07 7.04 -12.35
CA SER A 22 10.08 6.45 -11.47
C SER A 22 11.14 7.44 -10.94
N ASN A 23 10.84 8.75 -10.93
CA ASN A 23 11.72 9.79 -10.39
C ASN A 23 11.34 10.10 -8.93
N LEU A 24 11.75 9.22 -8.01
CA LEU A 24 11.44 9.32 -6.58
C LEU A 24 11.95 10.61 -5.91
N PRO A 25 13.19 11.09 -6.16
CA PRO A 25 13.69 12.31 -5.52
C PRO A 25 12.85 13.54 -5.88
N LYS A 26 12.43 13.67 -7.14
CA LYS A 26 11.56 14.78 -7.58
C LYS A 26 10.12 14.60 -7.08
N ALA A 27 9.60 13.38 -7.06
CA ALA A 27 8.27 13.10 -6.52
C ALA A 27 8.17 13.50 -5.04
N ARG A 28 9.22 13.21 -4.25
CA ARG A 28 9.33 13.59 -2.85
C ARG A 28 9.46 15.10 -2.67
N ALA A 29 10.33 15.75 -3.45
CA ALA A 29 10.49 17.19 -3.39
C ALA A 29 9.16 17.94 -3.67
N ALA A 30 8.43 17.51 -4.71
CA ALA A 30 7.11 18.04 -5.04
C ALA A 30 6.10 17.80 -3.91
N LEU A 31 6.09 16.62 -3.29
CA LEU A 31 5.22 16.32 -2.15
C LEU A 31 5.54 17.17 -0.91
N THR A 32 6.81 17.35 -0.58
CA THR A 32 7.24 18.22 0.54
C THR A 32 6.77 19.65 0.31
N SER A 33 6.85 20.15 -0.93
CA SER A 33 6.31 21.45 -1.31
C SER A 33 4.78 21.50 -1.14
N ALA A 34 4.07 20.48 -1.63
CA ALA A 34 2.62 20.36 -1.50
C ALA A 34 2.17 20.39 -0.02
N ARG A 35 2.84 19.64 0.86
CA ARG A 35 2.53 19.64 2.31
C ARG A 35 2.84 20.96 2.99
N THR A 36 3.92 21.65 2.59
CA THR A 36 4.26 22.97 3.11
C THR A 36 3.19 24.00 2.75
N THR A 37 2.73 24.00 1.50
CA THR A 37 1.63 24.86 1.05
C THR A 37 0.31 24.48 1.73
N ALA A 38 0.04 23.17 1.89
CA ALA A 38 -1.15 22.66 2.56
C ALA A 38 -1.22 23.10 4.03
N ASN A 39 -0.12 23.05 4.77
CA ASN A 39 -0.06 23.49 6.17
C ASN A 39 -0.32 25.00 6.33
N ALA A 40 -0.12 25.79 5.28
CA ALA A 40 -0.38 27.23 5.28
C ALA A 40 -1.86 27.58 5.01
N ILE A 41 -2.70 26.58 4.76
CA ILE A 41 -4.13 26.73 4.51
C ILE A 41 -4.93 25.70 5.31
N TYR A 42 -6.24 25.92 5.43
CA TYR A 42 -7.13 24.87 5.90
C TYR A 42 -7.46 23.95 4.71
N CYS A 43 -6.75 22.83 4.59
CA CYS A 43 -6.93 21.89 3.49
C CYS A 43 -8.26 21.12 3.62
N PRO A 44 -9.07 21.04 2.54
CA PRO A 44 -10.25 20.19 2.54
C PRO A 44 -9.90 18.72 2.84
N PRO A 45 -10.74 17.95 3.56
CA PRO A 45 -10.46 16.56 3.94
C PRO A 45 -10.05 15.67 2.76
N LYS A 46 -10.70 15.85 1.59
CA LYS A 46 -10.37 15.12 0.36
C LYS A 46 -8.94 15.38 -0.13
N LEU A 47 -8.45 16.62 -0.01
CA LEU A 47 -7.11 17.00 -0.46
C LEU A 47 -6.06 16.52 0.54
N GLN A 48 -6.35 16.64 1.84
CA GLN A 48 -5.53 16.11 2.92
C GLN A 48 -5.33 14.59 2.77
N ALA A 49 -6.41 13.83 2.63
CA ALA A 49 -6.34 12.39 2.41
C ALA A 49 -5.56 12.01 1.12
N ALA A 50 -5.58 12.87 0.10
CA ALA A 50 -4.80 12.65 -1.12
C ALA A 50 -3.29 12.92 -0.94
N LEU A 51 -2.93 13.87 -0.08
CA LEU A 51 -1.54 14.12 0.32
C LEU A 51 -1.00 12.98 1.20
N ASP A 52 -1.82 12.48 2.13
CA ASP A 52 -1.45 11.37 3.00
C ASP A 52 -1.31 10.07 2.19
N MET A 53 -2.21 9.82 1.24
CA MET A 53 -2.09 8.70 0.31
C MET A 53 -0.78 8.76 -0.49
N GLN A 54 -0.44 9.92 -1.05
CA GLN A 54 0.82 10.08 -1.80
C GLN A 54 2.05 9.94 -0.87
N SER A 55 1.95 10.40 0.37
CA SER A 55 3.00 10.24 1.38
C SER A 55 3.25 8.75 1.65
N GLY A 56 2.21 7.96 1.86
CA GLY A 56 2.34 6.51 2.05
C GLY A 56 3.02 5.82 0.87
N ILE A 57 2.65 6.19 -0.37
CA ILE A 57 3.23 5.61 -1.59
C ILE A 57 4.73 5.90 -1.70
N ILE A 58 5.16 7.13 -1.43
CA ILE A 58 6.58 7.50 -1.53
C ILE A 58 7.40 6.78 -0.46
N HIS A 59 6.93 6.71 0.80
CA HIS A 59 7.64 5.99 1.86
C HIS A 59 7.71 4.47 1.59
N ALA A 60 6.65 3.88 1.02
CA ALA A 60 6.62 2.49 0.60
C ALA A 60 7.58 2.20 -0.57
N ALA A 61 7.69 3.12 -1.54
CA ALA A 61 8.50 2.96 -2.73
C ALA A 61 10.01 3.18 -2.50
N GLU A 62 10.37 4.22 -1.74
CA GLU A 62 11.75 4.71 -1.63
C GLU A 62 12.46 4.20 -0.38
N GLU A 63 11.81 4.27 0.79
CA GLU A 63 12.49 4.08 2.09
C GLU A 63 12.29 2.66 2.65
N LYS A 64 11.45 1.82 2.01
CA LYS A 64 10.94 0.56 2.57
C LYS A 64 10.39 0.74 4.00
N ASP A 65 9.98 1.97 4.35
CA ASP A 65 9.44 2.28 5.67
C ASP A 65 7.94 2.02 5.67
N TRP A 66 7.61 0.74 5.75
CA TRP A 66 6.24 0.24 5.77
C TRP A 66 5.47 0.66 7.02
N LYS A 67 6.17 0.96 8.12
CA LYS A 67 5.53 1.40 9.37
C LYS A 67 5.00 2.82 9.21
N THR A 68 5.84 3.72 8.72
CA THR A 68 5.44 5.10 8.46
C THR A 68 4.43 5.17 7.32
N ALA A 69 4.62 4.39 6.26
CA ALA A 69 3.67 4.30 5.16
C ALA A 69 2.29 3.83 5.64
N TYR A 70 2.22 2.83 6.53
CA TYR A 70 0.96 2.38 7.13
C TYR A 70 0.22 3.51 7.84
N SER A 71 0.92 4.31 8.66
CA SER A 71 0.30 5.44 9.36
C SER A 71 -0.29 6.45 8.39
N TYR A 72 0.44 6.81 7.32
CA TYR A 72 -0.10 7.71 6.29
C TYR A 72 -1.32 7.13 5.56
N PHE A 73 -1.31 5.82 5.25
CA PHE A 73 -2.48 5.18 4.64
C PHE A 73 -3.68 5.09 5.59
N TYR A 74 -3.44 4.95 6.90
CA TYR A 74 -4.49 4.97 7.92
C TYR A 74 -5.18 6.34 7.98
N GLU A 75 -4.41 7.43 8.05
CA GLU A 75 -4.94 8.80 8.02
C GLU A 75 -5.71 9.07 6.71
N ALA A 76 -5.16 8.61 5.57
CA ALA A 76 -5.85 8.70 4.29
C ALA A 76 -7.17 7.91 4.27
N PHE A 77 -7.19 6.72 4.89
CA PHE A 77 -8.40 5.89 5.01
C PHE A 77 -9.48 6.58 5.84
N GLU A 78 -9.16 7.07 7.04
CA GLU A 78 -10.12 7.82 7.87
C GLU A 78 -10.60 9.10 7.18
N GLY A 79 -9.67 9.80 6.51
CA GLY A 79 -9.97 10.98 5.72
C GLY A 79 -10.89 10.71 4.53
N TYR A 80 -10.81 9.54 3.89
CA TYR A 80 -11.72 9.14 2.81
C TYR A 80 -13.04 8.53 3.30
N ASP A 81 -13.03 7.76 4.40
CA ASP A 81 -14.22 7.14 4.98
C ASP A 81 -15.18 8.20 5.55
N SER A 82 -14.65 9.23 6.21
CA SER A 82 -15.44 10.34 6.75
C SER A 82 -16.23 11.13 5.70
N ILE A 83 -15.81 11.07 4.43
CA ILE A 83 -16.47 11.73 3.29
C ILE A 83 -17.09 10.71 2.29
N ASP A 84 -17.18 9.44 2.68
CA ASP A 84 -17.71 8.31 1.89
C ASP A 84 -17.12 8.23 0.47
N ASN A 85 -15.80 8.47 0.37
CA ASN A 85 -15.10 8.48 -0.91
C ASN A 85 -14.71 7.05 -1.31
N PRO A 86 -14.97 6.63 -2.57
CA PRO A 86 -14.60 5.29 -3.04
C PRO A 86 -13.09 5.01 -2.95
N LYS A 87 -12.23 6.03 -2.79
CA LYS A 87 -10.79 5.85 -2.57
C LYS A 87 -10.43 5.27 -1.20
N ALA A 88 -11.37 5.22 -0.25
CA ALA A 88 -11.15 4.57 1.05
C ALA A 88 -10.73 3.10 0.87
N ILE A 89 -11.36 2.36 -0.07
CA ILE A 89 -10.97 0.97 -0.34
C ILE A 89 -9.52 0.87 -0.83
N THR A 90 -9.05 1.82 -1.64
CA THR A 90 -7.67 1.83 -2.13
C THR A 90 -6.68 2.08 -0.99
N ALA A 91 -6.99 3.00 -0.08
CA ALA A 91 -6.18 3.23 1.12
C ALA A 91 -6.12 1.97 2.00
N LEU A 92 -7.27 1.30 2.21
CA LEU A 92 -7.33 0.03 2.94
C LEU A 92 -6.46 -1.06 2.27
N LYS A 93 -6.50 -1.20 0.94
CA LYS A 93 -5.62 -2.13 0.21
C LYS A 93 -4.15 -1.88 0.52
N TYR A 94 -3.73 -0.62 0.52
CA TYR A 94 -2.33 -0.27 0.80
C TYR A 94 -1.94 -0.46 2.26
N MET A 95 -2.86 -0.23 3.21
CA MET A 95 -2.64 -0.58 4.62
C MET A 95 -2.40 -2.08 4.81
N LEU A 96 -3.23 -2.92 4.19
CA LEU A 96 -3.09 -4.38 4.26
C LEU A 96 -1.78 -4.83 3.59
N LEU A 97 -1.42 -4.23 2.45
CA LEU A 97 -0.14 -4.48 1.80
C LEU A 97 1.05 -4.15 2.72
N CYS A 98 1.04 -3.01 3.40
CA CYS A 98 2.10 -2.65 4.35
C CYS A 98 2.26 -3.71 5.45
N LYS A 99 1.15 -4.23 5.99
CA LYS A 99 1.18 -5.28 7.02
C LYS A 99 1.71 -6.61 6.51
N ILE A 100 1.40 -6.97 5.26
CA ILE A 100 1.99 -8.14 4.59
C ILE A 100 3.50 -7.94 4.42
N MET A 101 3.94 -6.77 3.95
CA MET A 101 5.37 -6.46 3.78
C MET A 101 6.15 -6.38 5.11
N LEU A 102 5.47 -6.08 6.21
CA LEU A 102 6.03 -6.14 7.58
C LEU A 102 6.10 -7.55 8.17
N ASN A 103 5.78 -8.59 7.40
CA ASN A 103 5.69 -9.99 7.87
C ASN A 103 4.72 -10.17 9.04
N ALA A 104 3.65 -9.37 9.11
CA ALA A 104 2.61 -9.46 10.14
C ALA A 104 1.25 -9.84 9.51
N PRO A 105 1.10 -11.06 8.94
CA PRO A 105 -0.15 -11.48 8.31
C PRO A 105 -1.30 -11.66 9.31
N GLU A 106 -1.02 -11.83 10.60
CA GLU A 106 -2.04 -11.94 11.65
C GLU A 106 -2.78 -10.61 11.86
N ASP A 107 -2.05 -9.49 11.81
CA ASP A 107 -2.63 -8.15 11.86
C ASP A 107 -3.56 -7.89 10.67
N VAL A 108 -3.26 -8.44 9.50
CA VAL A 108 -4.12 -8.33 8.30
C VAL A 108 -5.47 -8.96 8.57
N GLN A 109 -5.50 -10.16 9.17
CA GLN A 109 -6.74 -10.85 9.49
C GLN A 109 -7.55 -10.10 10.55
N ALA A 110 -6.89 -9.54 11.55
CA ALA A 110 -7.52 -8.71 12.57
C ALA A 110 -8.10 -7.41 11.98
N LEU A 111 -7.35 -6.75 11.10
CA LEU A 111 -7.77 -5.51 10.43
C LEU A 111 -8.99 -5.74 9.53
N VAL A 112 -8.97 -6.78 8.69
CA VAL A 112 -10.11 -7.11 7.80
C VAL A 112 -11.36 -7.51 8.60
N SER A 113 -11.18 -8.13 9.77
CA SER A 113 -12.28 -8.48 10.68
C SER A 113 -12.76 -7.29 11.53
N GLY A 114 -12.05 -6.15 11.46
CA GLY A 114 -12.40 -4.94 12.18
C GLY A 114 -13.67 -4.29 11.64
N LYS A 115 -14.42 -3.62 12.52
CA LYS A 115 -15.72 -3.00 12.21
C LYS A 115 -15.68 -2.04 11.01
N LEU A 116 -14.60 -1.27 10.89
CA LEU A 116 -14.39 -0.33 9.78
C LEU A 116 -14.13 -1.05 8.46
N ALA A 117 -13.28 -2.07 8.45
CA ALA A 117 -12.96 -2.84 7.24
C ALA A 117 -14.12 -3.72 6.76
N LEU A 118 -14.99 -4.18 7.67
CA LEU A 118 -16.19 -4.96 7.32
C LEU A 118 -17.14 -4.20 6.39
N ARG A 119 -17.22 -2.86 6.50
CA ARG A 119 -18.00 -2.02 5.57
C ARG A 119 -17.46 -2.10 4.14
N TYR A 120 -16.15 -2.31 4.01
CA TYR A 120 -15.40 -2.39 2.76
C TYR A 120 -15.10 -3.84 2.35
N ALA A 121 -15.79 -4.81 2.97
CA ALA A 121 -15.62 -6.22 2.64
C ALA A 121 -15.99 -6.48 1.17
N GLY A 122 -15.10 -7.16 0.47
CA GLY A 122 -15.33 -7.58 -0.89
C GLY A 122 -14.11 -8.24 -1.51
N ARG A 123 -14.17 -8.43 -2.83
CA ARG A 123 -13.13 -9.17 -3.58
C ARG A 123 -11.73 -8.58 -3.40
N GLN A 124 -11.63 -7.25 -3.26
CA GLN A 124 -10.35 -6.56 -3.06
C GLN A 124 -9.71 -6.87 -1.70
N THR A 125 -10.50 -6.94 -0.63
CA THR A 125 -10.01 -7.31 0.71
C THR A 125 -9.72 -8.82 0.81
N GLU A 126 -10.51 -9.64 0.10
CA GLU A 126 -10.31 -11.09 0.04
C GLU A 126 -9.01 -11.46 -0.66
N ALA A 127 -8.69 -10.79 -1.78
CA ALA A 127 -7.43 -10.98 -2.48
C ALA A 127 -6.22 -10.81 -1.55
N LEU A 128 -6.19 -9.71 -0.79
CA LEU A 128 -5.08 -9.42 0.14
C LEU A 128 -5.09 -10.35 1.35
N LYS A 129 -6.27 -10.82 1.80
CA LYS A 129 -6.38 -11.85 2.83
C LYS A 129 -5.80 -13.20 2.36
N CYS A 130 -6.09 -13.61 1.13
CA CYS A 130 -5.49 -14.82 0.53
C CYS A 130 -3.97 -14.69 0.42
N VAL A 131 -3.47 -13.54 -0.04
CA VAL A 131 -2.04 -13.26 -0.09
C VAL A 131 -1.40 -13.30 1.29
N ALA A 132 -2.02 -12.69 2.30
CA ALA A 132 -1.53 -12.73 3.69
C ALA A 132 -1.51 -14.16 4.25
N GLN A 133 -2.51 -14.98 3.93
CA GLN A 133 -2.54 -16.38 4.35
C GLN A 133 -1.45 -17.22 3.65
N ALA A 134 -1.22 -17.00 2.36
CA ALA A 134 -0.14 -17.64 1.62
C ALA A 134 1.24 -17.25 2.20
N SER A 135 1.40 -15.97 2.55
CA SER A 135 2.58 -15.47 3.26
C SER A 135 2.78 -16.14 4.62
N LYS A 136 1.71 -16.26 5.42
CA LYS A 136 1.73 -16.95 6.71
C LYS A 136 2.14 -18.43 6.59
N ASN A 137 1.62 -19.12 5.58
CA ASN A 137 1.89 -20.54 5.35
C ASN A 137 3.23 -20.79 4.63
N ARG A 138 3.93 -19.73 4.20
CA ARG A 138 5.15 -19.80 3.36
C ARG A 138 4.95 -20.66 2.12
N SER A 139 3.75 -20.60 1.55
CA SER A 139 3.31 -21.47 0.45
C SER A 139 3.34 -20.68 -0.86
N LEU A 140 4.32 -20.97 -1.71
CA LEU A 140 4.44 -20.34 -3.03
C LEU A 140 3.26 -20.70 -3.94
N ALA A 141 2.79 -21.95 -3.86
CA ALA A 141 1.66 -22.43 -4.64
C ALA A 141 0.36 -21.67 -4.31
N ASP A 142 0.08 -21.42 -3.04
CA ASP A 142 -1.10 -20.64 -2.62
C ASP A 142 -0.98 -19.18 -3.06
N PHE A 143 0.24 -18.64 -3.06
CA PHE A 143 0.52 -17.28 -3.50
C PHE A 143 0.29 -17.12 -5.00
N GLU A 144 0.82 -18.02 -5.84
CA GLU A 144 0.60 -18.02 -7.29
C GLU A 144 -0.88 -18.22 -7.66
N LYS A 145 -1.57 -19.09 -6.92
CA LYS A 145 -3.01 -19.27 -7.07
C LYS A 145 -3.77 -17.98 -6.78
N ALA A 146 -3.47 -17.31 -5.66
CA ALA A 146 -4.07 -16.03 -5.32
C ALA A 146 -3.79 -14.94 -6.37
N LEU A 147 -2.58 -14.89 -6.92
CA LEU A 147 -2.22 -13.96 -8.01
C LEU A 147 -3.00 -14.21 -9.30
N THR A 148 -3.36 -15.47 -9.56
CA THR A 148 -4.11 -15.87 -10.76
C THR A 148 -5.60 -15.60 -10.60
N ASP A 149 -6.17 -15.95 -9.44
CA ASP A 149 -7.60 -15.81 -9.13
C ASP A 149 -8.03 -14.33 -8.98
N TYR A 150 -7.13 -13.48 -8.46
CA TYR A 150 -7.36 -12.05 -8.21
C TYR A 150 -6.50 -11.14 -9.09
N LYS A 151 -6.31 -11.53 -10.34
CA LYS A 151 -5.44 -10.82 -11.30
C LYS A 151 -5.82 -9.34 -11.45
N VAL A 152 -7.11 -9.04 -11.52
CA VAL A 152 -7.63 -7.67 -11.70
C VAL A 152 -7.30 -6.81 -10.48
N GLU A 153 -7.48 -7.35 -9.28
CA GLU A 153 -7.33 -6.61 -8.03
C GLU A 153 -5.85 -6.38 -7.65
N LEU A 154 -4.97 -7.29 -8.07
CA LEU A 154 -3.55 -7.33 -7.70
C LEU A 154 -2.60 -6.84 -8.80
N ARG A 155 -2.85 -7.15 -10.09
CA ARG A 155 -1.97 -6.73 -11.20
C ARG A 155 -2.31 -5.37 -11.80
N ASP A 156 -3.60 -4.99 -11.81
CA ASP A 156 -3.99 -3.70 -12.40
C ASP A 156 -3.56 -2.51 -11.52
N ASP A 157 -3.22 -2.77 -10.25
CA ASP A 157 -2.68 -1.79 -9.32
C ASP A 157 -1.14 -1.78 -9.38
N PRO A 158 -0.51 -0.75 -9.99
CA PRO A 158 0.94 -0.76 -10.24
C PRO A 158 1.76 -0.83 -8.95
N ILE A 159 1.24 -0.24 -7.87
CA ILE A 159 1.91 -0.14 -6.58
C ILE A 159 1.92 -1.53 -5.93
N ILE A 160 0.77 -2.19 -5.89
CA ILE A 160 0.66 -3.55 -5.36
C ILE A 160 1.51 -4.51 -6.20
N ASN A 161 1.42 -4.45 -7.54
CA ASN A 161 2.17 -5.34 -8.42
C ASN A 161 3.69 -5.24 -8.21
N THR A 162 4.22 -4.02 -8.08
CA THR A 162 5.65 -3.80 -7.82
C THR A 162 6.12 -4.43 -6.51
N HIS A 163 5.27 -4.37 -5.47
CA HIS A 163 5.59 -4.92 -4.15
C HIS A 163 5.32 -6.43 -4.05
N LEU A 164 4.34 -6.95 -4.79
CA LEU A 164 4.09 -8.38 -4.90
C LEU A 164 5.24 -9.12 -5.56
N ALA A 165 5.90 -8.52 -6.56
CA ALA A 165 7.12 -9.11 -7.13
C ALA A 165 8.22 -9.28 -6.07
N LYS A 166 8.47 -8.25 -5.26
CA LYS A 166 9.43 -8.33 -4.13
C LYS A 166 9.00 -9.35 -3.08
N LEU A 167 7.69 -9.44 -2.80
CA LEU A 167 7.15 -10.41 -1.87
C LEU A 167 7.32 -11.85 -2.38
N TYR A 168 7.17 -12.07 -3.69
CA TYR A 168 7.41 -13.36 -4.34
C TYR A 168 8.86 -13.80 -4.15
N ASP A 169 9.83 -12.92 -4.42
CA ASP A 169 11.26 -13.22 -4.25
C ASP A 169 11.56 -13.62 -2.79
N ASN A 170 11.06 -12.84 -1.82
CA ASN A 170 11.21 -13.14 -0.40
C ASN A 170 10.56 -14.48 -0.01
N LEU A 171 9.38 -14.79 -0.55
CA LEU A 171 8.67 -16.02 -0.23
C LEU A 171 9.39 -17.24 -0.84
N LEU A 172 9.94 -17.09 -2.04
CA LEU A 172 10.74 -18.11 -2.70
C LEU A 172 12.00 -18.40 -1.89
N GLU A 173 12.72 -17.37 -1.44
CA GLU A 173 13.87 -17.53 -0.53
C GLU A 173 13.50 -18.27 0.76
N GLN A 174 12.41 -17.87 1.42
CA GLN A 174 11.93 -18.53 2.64
C GLN A 174 11.52 -20.00 2.40
N ASN A 175 10.93 -20.29 1.24
CA ASN A 175 10.54 -21.64 0.88
C ASN A 175 11.79 -22.51 0.60
N LEU A 176 12.77 -21.97 -0.14
CA LEU A 176 14.06 -22.63 -0.36
C LEU A 176 14.77 -22.95 0.96
N ILE A 177 14.83 -21.99 1.88
CA ILE A 177 15.41 -22.22 3.22
C ILE A 177 14.68 -23.36 3.92
N ARG A 178 13.35 -23.38 3.93
CA ARG A 178 12.56 -24.45 4.55
C ARG A 178 12.80 -25.82 3.90
N VAL A 179 12.96 -25.88 2.57
CA VAL A 179 13.21 -27.14 1.85
C VAL A 179 14.62 -27.65 2.13
N ILE A 180 15.60 -26.75 2.28
CA ILE A 180 17.02 -27.10 2.48
C ILE A 180 17.34 -27.32 3.97
N GLU A 181 16.61 -26.71 4.90
CA GLU A 181 16.82 -26.80 6.36
C GLU A 181 16.99 -28.23 6.91
N PRO A 182 16.26 -29.26 6.42
CA PRO A 182 16.46 -30.65 6.85
C PRO A 182 17.73 -31.32 6.30
N PHE A 183 18.38 -30.75 5.29
CA PHE A 183 19.49 -31.37 4.55
C PHE A 183 20.83 -30.71 4.88
N SER A 184 21.77 -31.50 5.39
CA SER A 184 23.15 -31.07 5.65
C SER A 184 23.99 -30.89 4.36
N ARG A 185 23.53 -31.43 3.22
CA ARG A 185 24.17 -31.31 1.91
C ARG A 185 23.13 -31.54 0.81
N VAL A 186 22.97 -30.57 -0.09
CA VAL A 186 22.11 -30.66 -1.29
C VAL A 186 23.00 -31.11 -2.45
N GLN A 187 22.53 -32.08 -3.24
CA GLN A 187 23.24 -32.65 -4.39
C GLN A 187 22.50 -32.33 -5.68
#